data_AF-A0A3M2S7U9-F1
#
_entry.id   AF-A0A3M2S7U9-F1
#
_cell.length_a   1.000
_cell.length_b   1.000
_cell.length_c   1.000
_cell.angle_alpha   90.00
_cell.angle_beta   90.00
_cell.angle_gamma   90.00
#
_symmetry.space_group_name_H-M   'P 1'
#
loop_
_entity.id
_entity.type
_entity.pdbx_description
1 polymer ?
#
loop_
_entity_poly.entity_id
_entity_poly.type
_entity_poly.pdbx_seq_one_letter_code
_entity_poly.pdbx_strand_id
1 'polypeptide(L)'
;MTSNKNPVRMNPNIIHPFFPLHDDIRDNIYLLATPPRIVRVEESPQVSTPEVFAFLYQLQYTGKRPFIHPSLAYFAPYWRPYVLGLLGWDVQIEEPHEPISQSPAQPDPWKPSLSCPRLDPVWLAHRPELAWNLCRSSSLYSKAPIPPLLHTCRDSRNRLKRLGYELAFSTRTSKPQTWFNFGRDTLFLRDPEITQFQRYKVDAKGRYFDDMLLALPFNLAQFMPVDLLSVRRLALPFDRALDLMEPASPELLIYILGALRVIPHLTTLFIANGIFGFGAETQPLDWIDCDAADYHIEEIRSISACRDLSKFIIGSNPIEPHTIRGSFSTWVGDELKEILQEARDEDLRKSVRIWGVPNVKVGYIGASRDLRRLSCIRQEYWQKLDNKDVGERSSAEKEQSMCSTYSESEEPANFSSGSDYWSDEWPVNG
;
A
#
# COMPACT_ATOMS: atom_id res chain seq x y z
N MET A 1 32.91 29.40 25.43
CA MET A 1 31.94 29.90 24.44
C MET A 1 30.54 29.77 25.03
N THR A 2 30.01 30.86 25.56
CA THR A 2 28.70 30.93 26.23
C THR A 2 27.60 31.04 25.17
N SER A 3 26.76 30.00 25.08
CA SER A 3 25.58 29.96 24.21
C SER A 3 24.54 30.96 24.72
N ASN A 4 24.36 32.03 23.94
CA ASN A 4 23.37 33.07 24.20
C ASN A 4 21.96 32.51 23.88
N LYS A 5 21.33 31.86 24.87
CA LYS A 5 19.93 31.44 24.80
C LYS A 5 19.02 32.59 25.18
N ASN A 6 18.77 33.49 24.23
CA ASN A 6 17.56 34.31 24.30
C ASN A 6 16.38 33.46 23.82
N PRO A 7 15.40 33.10 24.68
CA PRO A 7 14.15 32.55 24.19
C PRO A 7 13.48 33.64 23.37
N VAL A 8 13.24 33.36 22.09
CA VAL A 8 12.36 34.20 21.26
C VAL A 8 11.01 34.23 21.97
N ARG A 9 10.70 35.34 22.66
CA ARG A 9 9.35 35.60 23.16
C ARG A 9 8.46 35.73 21.94
N MET A 10 7.66 34.71 21.67
CA MET A 10 6.56 34.82 20.71
C MET A 10 5.70 36.01 21.12
N ASN A 11 5.45 36.91 20.17
CA ASN A 11 4.63 38.09 20.37
C ASN A 11 3.23 37.63 20.85
N PRO A 12 2.76 38.03 22.06
CA PRO A 12 1.48 37.56 22.61
C PRO A 12 0.26 38.01 21.80
N ASN A 13 0.45 38.88 20.81
CA ASN A 13 -0.62 39.43 19.97
C ASN A 13 -0.84 38.67 18.66
N ILE A 14 -0.13 37.57 18.38
CA ILE A 14 -0.44 36.73 17.21
C ILE A 14 -1.54 35.75 17.62
N ILE A 15 -2.77 36.25 17.63
CA ILE A 15 -3.97 35.42 17.70
C ILE A 15 -4.02 34.66 16.37
N HIS A 16 -3.93 33.33 16.42
CA HIS A 16 -4.15 32.47 15.26
C HIS A 16 -5.44 32.91 14.54
N PRO A 17 -5.42 33.14 13.22
CA PRO A 17 -6.51 33.80 12.50
C PRO A 17 -7.86 33.09 12.63
N PHE A 18 -7.85 31.81 12.99
CA PHE A 18 -9.05 31.01 13.18
C PHE A 18 -9.62 31.02 14.60
N PHE A 19 -8.94 31.56 15.62
CA PHE A 19 -9.47 31.59 17.00
C PHE A 19 -10.86 32.22 17.16
N PRO A 20 -11.23 33.27 16.39
CA PRO A 20 -12.58 33.83 16.47
C PRO A 20 -13.68 32.93 15.90
N LEU A 21 -13.34 31.87 15.18
CA LEU A 21 -14.30 30.96 14.54
C LEU A 21 -14.82 29.90 15.54
N HIS A 22 -16.05 29.47 15.33
CA HIS A 22 -16.65 28.38 16.11
C HIS A 22 -15.82 27.09 15.98
N ASP A 23 -15.89 26.23 16.99
CA ASP A 23 -15.08 25.02 17.06
C ASP A 23 -15.27 24.12 15.84
N ASP A 24 -16.51 23.93 15.40
CA ASP A 24 -16.83 23.09 14.24
C ASP A 24 -16.25 23.65 12.93
N ILE A 25 -16.28 24.99 12.77
CA ILE A 25 -15.72 25.65 11.58
C ILE A 25 -14.21 25.48 11.56
N ARG A 26 -13.55 25.67 12.71
CA ARG A 26 -12.11 25.44 12.84
C ARG A 26 -11.73 24.01 12.53
N ASP A 27 -12.46 23.05 13.08
CA ASP A 27 -12.19 21.64 12.88
C ASP A 27 -12.37 21.28 11.39
N ASN A 28 -13.40 21.78 10.72
CA ASN A 28 -13.57 21.65 9.27
C ASN A 28 -12.42 22.26 8.47
N ILE A 29 -11.98 23.48 8.81
CA ILE A 29 -10.82 24.11 8.16
C ILE A 29 -9.57 23.24 8.32
N TYR A 30 -9.31 22.75 9.53
CA TYR A 30 -8.14 21.91 9.79
C TYR A 30 -8.24 20.56 9.09
N LEU A 31 -9.41 19.94 9.02
CA LEU A 31 -9.63 18.69 8.27
C LEU A 31 -9.44 18.91 6.77
N LEU A 32 -9.93 20.01 6.20
CA LEU A 32 -9.75 20.35 4.78
C LEU A 32 -8.30 20.67 4.45
N ALA A 33 -7.60 21.36 5.34
CA ALA A 33 -6.17 21.67 5.19
C ALA A 33 -5.25 20.46 5.48
N THR A 34 -5.81 19.36 6.00
CA THR A 34 -5.11 18.07 6.20
C THR A 34 -5.86 16.97 5.45
N PRO A 35 -5.78 16.94 4.10
CA PRO A 35 -6.45 15.91 3.33
C PRO A 35 -5.96 14.51 3.72
N PRO A 36 -6.79 13.46 3.54
CA PRO A 36 -6.35 12.08 3.73
C PRO A 36 -5.06 11.78 2.97
N ARG A 37 -4.11 11.12 3.62
CA ARG A 37 -2.80 10.82 3.03
C ARG A 37 -2.63 9.33 2.83
N ILE A 38 -1.83 8.95 1.84
CA ILE A 38 -1.27 7.62 1.72
C ILE A 38 0.09 7.65 2.41
N VAL A 39 0.19 6.94 3.54
CA VAL A 39 1.37 6.97 4.41
C VAL A 39 2.14 5.68 4.23
N ARG A 40 3.27 5.78 3.52
CA ARG A 40 4.20 4.67 3.35
C ARG A 40 4.99 4.45 4.62
N VAL A 41 4.92 3.25 5.19
CA VAL A 41 5.72 2.87 6.37
C VAL A 41 6.89 2.00 5.94
N GLU A 42 8.08 2.33 6.45
CA GLU A 42 9.34 1.65 6.21
C GLU A 42 9.94 1.20 7.54
N GLU A 43 10.79 0.18 7.46
CA GLU A 43 11.57 -0.30 8.60
C GLU A 43 13.00 0.26 8.58
N SER A 44 13.49 0.66 9.76
CA SER A 44 14.85 1.13 10.00
C SER A 44 15.47 0.43 11.24
N PRO A 45 16.75 0.00 11.19
CA PRO A 45 17.61 0.02 10.02
C PRO A 45 17.03 -0.88 8.92
N GLN A 46 17.35 -0.56 7.66
CA GLN A 46 17.14 -1.54 6.60
C GLN A 46 17.92 -2.77 7.00
N VAL A 47 17.24 -3.92 7.10
CA VAL A 47 17.87 -5.19 7.45
C VAL A 47 19.12 -5.32 6.60
N SER A 48 20.28 -5.56 7.21
CA SER A 48 21.53 -5.72 6.48
C SER A 48 22.21 -7.03 6.85
N THR A 49 22.94 -7.61 5.90
CA THR A 49 23.71 -8.85 6.11
C THR A 49 24.57 -8.83 7.37
N PRO A 50 25.34 -7.76 7.64
CA PRO A 50 26.18 -7.71 8.84
C PRO A 50 25.38 -7.68 10.14
N GLU A 51 24.21 -7.02 10.18
CA GLU A 51 23.37 -6.96 11.39
C GLU A 51 22.75 -8.31 11.71
N VAL A 52 22.27 -9.03 10.68
CA VAL A 52 21.78 -10.39 10.82
C VAL A 52 22.91 -11.26 11.39
N PHE A 53 24.07 -11.29 10.74
CA PHE A 53 25.21 -12.10 11.22
C PHE A 53 25.66 -11.71 12.63
N ALA A 54 25.67 -10.42 12.97
CA ALA A 54 25.99 -9.97 14.32
C ALA A 54 24.99 -10.51 15.36
N PHE A 55 23.70 -10.52 15.03
CA PHE A 55 22.68 -11.12 15.90
C PHE A 55 22.82 -12.64 16.01
N LEU A 56 23.00 -13.35 14.89
CA LEU A 56 23.20 -14.80 14.90
C LEU A 56 24.42 -15.16 15.75
N TYR A 57 25.52 -14.40 15.59
CA TYR A 57 26.73 -14.57 16.39
C TYR A 57 26.45 -14.33 17.88
N GLN A 58 25.72 -13.28 18.24
CA GLN A 58 25.35 -13.03 19.62
C GLN A 58 24.49 -14.16 20.19
N LEU A 59 23.50 -14.63 19.45
CA LEU A 59 22.60 -15.69 19.88
C LEU A 59 23.33 -17.03 20.08
N GLN A 60 24.26 -17.36 19.19
CA GLN A 60 25.01 -18.63 19.22
C GLN A 60 26.18 -18.64 20.21
N TYR A 61 26.91 -17.51 20.35
CA TYR A 61 28.20 -17.47 21.04
C TYR A 61 28.22 -16.67 22.34
N THR A 62 27.19 -15.88 22.66
CA THR A 62 27.19 -15.08 23.91
C THR A 62 26.30 -15.66 25.01
N GLY A 63 25.58 -16.76 24.71
CA GLY A 63 24.64 -17.39 25.64
C GLY A 63 23.48 -16.47 26.10
N LYS A 64 23.33 -15.28 25.51
CA LYS A 64 22.27 -14.33 25.83
C LYS A 64 20.96 -14.81 25.23
N ARG A 65 19.94 -14.92 26.09
CA ARG A 65 18.58 -15.27 25.66
C ARG A 65 17.96 -14.12 24.86
N PRO A 66 17.33 -14.40 23.71
CA PRO A 66 16.60 -13.37 22.99
C PRO A 66 15.36 -12.97 23.78
N PHE A 67 15.07 -11.67 23.84
CA PHE A 67 13.90 -11.15 24.52
C PHE A 67 12.65 -11.38 23.66
N ILE A 68 11.72 -12.20 24.16
CA ILE A 68 10.46 -12.50 23.49
C ILE A 68 9.38 -11.55 24.02
N HIS A 69 8.89 -10.67 23.16
CA HIS A 69 7.89 -9.68 23.56
C HIS A 69 6.46 -10.29 23.57
N PRO A 70 5.60 -9.98 24.57
CA PRO A 70 4.25 -10.54 24.69
C PRO A 70 3.33 -10.33 23.48
N SER A 71 3.54 -9.26 22.70
CA SER A 71 2.76 -9.00 21.49
C SER A 71 2.84 -10.11 20.44
N LEU A 72 3.87 -10.95 20.48
CA LEU A 72 4.00 -12.10 19.58
C LEU A 72 2.84 -13.09 19.73
N ALA A 73 2.19 -13.15 20.89
CA ALA A 73 0.99 -13.98 21.08
C ALA A 73 -0.14 -13.64 20.09
N TYR A 74 -0.24 -12.38 19.65
CA TYR A 74 -1.19 -11.95 18.62
C TYR A 74 -0.97 -12.65 17.28
N PHE A 75 0.28 -12.97 16.98
CA PHE A 75 0.71 -13.61 15.74
C PHE A 75 0.86 -15.14 15.88
N ALA A 76 0.43 -15.72 17.01
CA ALA A 76 0.52 -17.15 17.28
C ALA A 76 -0.04 -18.07 16.19
N PRO A 77 -1.17 -17.78 15.54
CA PRO A 77 -1.69 -18.63 14.46
C PRO A 77 -0.69 -18.83 13.32
N TYR A 78 0.18 -17.86 13.07
CA TYR A 78 1.19 -17.93 12.01
C TYR A 78 2.40 -18.71 12.47
N TRP A 79 2.87 -18.50 13.69
CA TRP A 79 4.15 -19.07 14.10
C TRP A 79 4.07 -20.41 14.80
N ARG A 80 2.90 -20.71 15.37
CA ARG A 80 2.65 -21.94 16.12
C ARG A 80 2.92 -23.21 15.30
N PRO A 81 2.52 -23.34 14.02
CA PRO A 81 2.76 -24.55 13.26
C PRO A 81 4.24 -24.97 13.20
N TYR A 82 5.17 -24.01 13.15
CA TYR A 82 6.62 -24.27 13.16
C TYR A 82 7.11 -24.74 14.52
N VAL A 83 6.60 -24.13 15.59
CA VAL A 83 6.94 -24.51 16.97
C VAL A 83 6.50 -25.94 17.26
N LEU A 84 5.33 -26.33 16.77
CA LEU A 84 4.78 -27.67 16.96
C LEU A 84 5.27 -28.69 15.92
N GLY A 85 6.15 -28.31 14.99
CA GLY A 85 6.67 -29.22 13.95
C GLY A 85 5.61 -29.69 12.94
N LEU A 86 4.46 -29.01 12.85
CA LEU A 86 3.33 -29.42 12.01
C LEU A 86 3.55 -29.18 10.51
N LEU A 87 4.58 -28.41 10.14
CA LEU A 87 4.93 -28.10 8.75
C LEU A 87 6.26 -28.73 8.32
N GLY A 88 6.68 -29.83 8.95
CA GLY A 88 7.75 -30.69 8.42
C GLY A 88 9.15 -30.06 8.35
N TRP A 89 9.42 -29.01 9.12
CA TRP A 89 10.75 -28.42 9.24
C TRP A 89 11.68 -29.34 10.03
N ASP A 90 12.38 -30.22 9.32
CA ASP A 90 13.46 -31.04 9.86
C ASP A 90 14.81 -30.45 9.42
N VAL A 91 15.37 -29.61 10.28
CA VAL A 91 16.75 -29.12 10.16
C VAL A 91 17.58 -29.97 11.11
N GLN A 92 18.66 -30.57 10.59
CA GLN A 92 19.75 -31.07 11.42
C GLN A 92 20.27 -29.90 12.25
N ILE A 93 19.82 -29.84 13.51
CA ILE A 93 20.11 -28.80 14.48
C ILE A 93 21.56 -28.97 14.94
N GLU A 94 22.39 -27.95 14.71
CA GLU A 94 23.71 -27.90 15.35
C GLU A 94 23.54 -27.42 16.79
N GLU A 95 24.08 -28.19 17.74
CA GLU A 95 24.04 -27.84 19.15
C GLU A 95 24.84 -26.53 19.38
N PRO A 96 24.33 -25.59 20.19
CA PRO A 96 25.03 -24.35 20.48
C PRO A 96 26.37 -24.64 21.14
N HIS A 97 27.40 -23.92 20.70
CA HIS A 97 28.78 -24.11 21.16
C HIS A 97 28.95 -23.86 22.67
N GLU A 98 28.09 -23.04 23.27
CA GLU A 98 28.04 -22.83 24.71
C GLU A 98 26.62 -23.06 25.25
N PRO A 99 26.46 -23.68 26.44
CA PRO A 99 25.16 -23.80 27.08
C PRO A 99 24.60 -22.41 27.36
N ILE A 100 23.40 -22.12 26.84
CA ILE A 100 22.69 -20.87 27.11
C ILE A 100 22.61 -20.67 28.62
N SER A 101 23.25 -19.60 29.11
CA SER A 101 23.38 -19.33 30.54
C SER A 101 22.02 -19.43 31.24
N GLN A 102 21.99 -20.18 32.35
CA GLN A 102 20.83 -20.29 33.25
C GLN A 102 20.64 -19.01 34.09
N SER A 103 20.80 -17.84 33.47
CA SER A 103 20.34 -16.58 34.06
C SER A 103 18.87 -16.71 34.46
N PRO A 104 18.42 -16.02 35.52
CA PRO A 104 17.08 -16.23 36.08
C PRO A 104 16.04 -16.20 34.98
N ALA A 105 15.22 -17.26 34.92
CA ALA A 105 14.28 -17.49 33.85
C ALA A 105 13.42 -16.22 33.66
N GLN A 106 13.57 -15.57 32.51
CA GLN A 106 12.60 -14.56 32.11
C GLN A 106 11.22 -15.23 32.20
N PRO A 107 10.24 -14.62 32.89
CA PRO A 107 8.90 -15.18 32.94
C PRO A 107 8.37 -15.34 31.52
N ASP A 108 7.64 -16.43 31.29
CA ASP A 108 7.05 -16.66 29.97
C ASP A 108 6.17 -15.44 29.62
N PRO A 109 6.33 -14.86 28.42
CA PRO A 109 5.66 -13.62 28.02
C PRO A 109 4.13 -13.73 27.94
N TRP A 110 3.61 -14.96 27.90
CA TRP A 110 2.19 -15.31 27.99
C TRP A 110 2.04 -16.63 28.73
N LYS A 111 0.82 -16.93 29.19
CA LYS A 111 0.49 -18.26 29.74
C LYS A 111 0.44 -19.27 28.56
N PRO A 112 1.30 -20.30 28.55
CA PRO A 112 1.31 -21.26 27.46
C PRO A 112 -0.02 -22.00 27.32
N SER A 113 -0.43 -22.29 26.08
CA SER A 113 -1.67 -23.00 25.76
C SER A 113 -1.58 -23.77 24.46
N LEU A 114 -2.63 -24.55 24.16
CA LEU A 114 -3.07 -24.96 22.82
C LEU A 114 -2.68 -23.94 21.75
N SER A 115 -3.43 -22.84 21.73
CA SER A 115 -3.40 -21.79 20.70
C SER A 115 -2.12 -20.96 20.65
N CYS A 116 -1.42 -20.83 21.77
CA CYS A 116 -0.20 -20.04 21.88
C CYS A 116 0.80 -20.81 22.75
N PRO A 117 1.57 -21.75 22.16
CA PRO A 117 2.49 -22.58 22.93
C PRO A 117 3.65 -21.74 23.47
N ARG A 118 4.46 -22.35 24.34
CA ARG A 118 5.67 -21.71 24.84
C ARG A 118 6.69 -21.60 23.69
N LEU A 119 7.30 -20.41 23.52
CA LEU A 119 8.51 -20.26 22.72
C LEU A 119 9.71 -20.49 23.63
N ASP A 120 10.33 -21.67 23.53
CA ASP A 120 11.51 -22.01 24.31
C ASP A 120 12.74 -21.24 23.77
N PRO A 121 13.43 -20.44 24.60
CA PRO A 121 14.66 -19.76 24.19
C PRO A 121 15.76 -20.69 23.68
N VAL A 122 15.84 -21.92 24.21
CA VAL A 122 16.77 -22.95 23.74
C VAL A 122 16.38 -23.38 22.33
N TRP A 123 15.10 -23.67 22.10
CA TRP A 123 14.58 -24.01 20.78
C TRP A 123 14.79 -22.88 19.75
N LEU A 124 14.69 -21.61 20.17
CA LEU A 124 14.97 -20.44 19.32
C LEU A 124 16.46 -20.28 19.01
N ALA A 125 17.36 -20.57 19.94
CA ALA A 125 18.81 -20.51 19.69
C ALA A 125 19.24 -21.48 18.59
N HIS A 126 18.59 -22.64 18.51
CA HIS A 126 18.77 -23.62 17.43
C HIS A 126 18.08 -23.22 16.11
N ARG A 127 17.34 -22.11 16.08
CA ARG A 127 16.65 -21.55 14.91
C ARG A 127 16.91 -20.05 14.79
N PRO A 128 18.15 -19.67 14.51
CA PRO A 128 18.60 -18.31 14.71
C PRO A 128 17.96 -17.32 13.71
N GLU A 129 17.53 -17.78 12.53
CA GLU A 129 16.74 -17.01 11.55
C GLU A 129 15.33 -16.70 12.08
N LEU A 130 14.70 -17.68 12.73
CA LEU A 130 13.40 -17.47 13.36
C LEU A 130 13.49 -16.54 14.56
N ALA A 131 14.53 -16.73 15.37
CA ALA A 131 14.85 -15.86 16.49
C ALA A 131 15.09 -14.42 16.04
N TRP A 132 15.79 -14.22 14.92
CA TRP A 132 15.99 -12.90 14.31
C TRP A 132 14.64 -12.26 14.01
N ASN A 133 13.76 -12.93 13.27
CA ASN A 133 12.48 -12.35 12.87
C ASN A 133 11.56 -12.01 14.06
N LEU A 134 11.64 -12.79 15.14
CA LEU A 134 10.89 -12.60 16.37
C LEU A 134 11.44 -11.53 17.30
N CYS A 135 12.77 -11.34 17.32
CA CYS A 135 13.46 -10.62 18.40
C CYS A 135 14.33 -9.47 17.90
N ARG A 136 14.47 -9.29 16.57
CA ARG A 136 15.27 -8.21 15.99
C ARG A 136 14.77 -6.84 16.45
N SER A 137 15.74 -5.95 16.60
CA SER A 137 15.50 -4.54 16.85
C SER A 137 15.19 -3.84 15.54
N SER A 138 14.06 -3.14 15.52
CA SER A 138 13.72 -2.26 14.41
C SER A 138 12.86 -1.09 14.85
N SER A 139 12.70 -0.14 13.95
CA SER A 139 11.80 1.00 14.06
C SER A 139 11.00 1.16 12.79
N LEU A 140 9.72 1.50 12.94
CA LEU A 140 8.84 1.79 11.82
C LEU A 140 8.69 3.30 11.70
N TYR A 141 8.97 3.83 10.52
CA TYR A 141 8.92 5.26 10.25
C TYR A 141 8.32 5.53 8.87
N SER A 142 7.93 6.77 8.64
CA SER A 142 7.42 7.21 7.34
C SER A 142 8.15 8.46 6.89
N LYS A 143 8.45 8.51 5.59
CA LYS A 143 8.91 9.72 4.89
C LYS A 143 7.76 10.61 4.42
N ALA A 144 6.51 10.19 4.63
CA ALA A 144 5.34 10.99 4.26
C ALA A 144 5.36 12.34 4.98
N PRO A 145 5.06 13.45 4.30
CA PRO A 145 5.09 14.77 4.92
C PRO A 145 4.17 14.85 6.14
N ILE A 146 4.72 15.34 7.25
CA ILE A 146 3.93 15.56 8.46
C ILE A 146 2.94 16.71 8.19
N PRO A 147 1.64 16.57 8.54
CA PRO A 147 0.66 17.63 8.33
C PRO A 147 1.17 18.96 8.87
N PRO A 148 1.29 20.02 8.04
CA PRO A 148 1.93 21.27 8.46
C PRO A 148 1.30 21.86 9.72
N LEU A 149 -0.01 21.69 9.86
CA LEU A 149 -0.80 22.19 10.99
C LEU A 149 -0.50 21.49 12.34
N LEU A 150 0.19 20.34 12.35
CA LEU A 150 0.72 19.74 13.58
C LEU A 150 1.96 20.51 14.10
N HIS A 151 2.62 21.27 13.23
CA HIS A 151 3.83 22.02 13.53
C HIS A 151 3.61 23.52 13.71
N THR A 152 2.48 24.08 13.24
CA THR A 152 2.23 25.52 13.28
C THR A 152 2.03 26.08 14.70
N CYS A 153 1.02 25.62 15.44
CA CYS A 153 0.75 26.13 16.79
C CYS A 153 0.13 25.08 17.72
N ARG A 154 0.00 25.44 19.00
CA ARG A 154 -0.58 24.54 20.02
C ARG A 154 -2.05 24.22 19.76
N ASP A 155 -2.85 25.20 19.31
CA ASP A 155 -4.29 25.01 19.07
C ASP A 155 -4.53 24.04 17.92
N SER A 156 -3.93 24.30 16.75
CA SER A 156 -4.03 23.42 15.58
C SER A 156 -3.54 22.00 15.87
N ARG A 157 -2.40 21.87 16.56
CA ARG A 157 -1.88 20.55 16.97
C ARG A 157 -2.86 19.82 17.89
N ASN A 158 -3.39 20.50 18.90
CA ASN A 158 -4.34 19.88 19.84
C ASN A 158 -5.65 19.50 19.17
N ARG A 159 -6.13 20.31 18.22
CA ARG A 159 -7.31 19.99 17.41
C ARG A 159 -7.08 18.80 16.52
N LEU A 160 -6.00 18.77 15.76
CA LEU A 160 -5.68 17.60 14.92
C LEU A 160 -5.52 16.32 15.74
N LYS A 161 -4.95 16.40 16.95
CA LYS A 161 -4.95 15.27 17.90
C LYS A 161 -6.35 14.83 18.32
N ARG A 162 -7.23 15.78 18.67
CA ARG A 162 -8.66 15.48 18.99
C ARG A 162 -9.39 14.86 17.79
N LEU A 163 -9.01 15.23 16.58
CA LEU A 163 -9.53 14.70 15.32
C LEU A 163 -8.89 13.37 14.90
N GLY A 164 -8.04 12.77 15.74
CA GLY A 164 -7.53 11.41 15.56
C GLY A 164 -6.10 11.30 15.02
N TYR A 165 -5.35 12.39 14.87
CA TYR A 165 -3.92 12.29 14.56
C TYR A 165 -3.09 11.94 15.80
N GLU A 166 -2.29 10.89 15.70
CA GLU A 166 -1.36 10.48 16.75
C GLU A 166 -0.05 9.93 16.18
N LEU A 167 0.96 9.78 17.04
CA LEU A 167 2.18 9.05 16.68
C LEU A 167 1.88 7.55 16.77
N ALA A 168 1.97 6.87 15.65
CA ALA A 168 1.64 5.47 15.47
C ALA A 168 2.83 4.64 14.98
N PHE A 169 2.61 3.33 14.91
CA PHE A 169 3.53 2.31 14.38
C PHE A 169 4.76 2.16 15.27
N SER A 170 4.50 1.79 16.52
CA SER A 170 5.55 1.33 17.43
C SER A 170 5.98 -0.10 17.07
N THR A 171 7.19 -0.47 17.47
CA THR A 171 7.68 -1.85 17.39
C THR A 171 7.92 -2.38 18.80
N ARG A 172 8.28 -3.67 18.90
CA ARG A 172 8.68 -4.30 20.16
C ARG A 172 9.91 -3.62 20.80
N THR A 173 10.71 -2.92 19.99
CA THR A 173 12.01 -2.34 20.39
C THR A 173 12.08 -0.83 20.24
N SER A 174 11.04 -0.19 19.69
CA SER A 174 11.05 1.25 19.40
C SER A 174 9.70 1.91 19.65
N LYS A 175 9.77 3.19 20.01
CA LYS A 175 8.60 4.06 20.19
C LYS A 175 7.98 4.40 18.82
N PRO A 176 6.69 4.76 18.77
CA PRO A 176 6.05 5.17 17.52
C PRO A 176 6.67 6.44 16.96
N GLN A 177 6.83 6.53 15.64
CA GLN A 177 7.55 7.64 14.97
C GLN A 177 6.76 8.29 13.83
N THR A 178 5.60 7.77 13.48
CA THR A 178 4.85 8.22 12.30
C THR A 178 3.55 8.90 12.70
N TRP A 179 3.33 10.14 12.27
CA TRP A 179 2.02 10.79 12.43
C TRP A 179 1.00 10.18 11.49
N PHE A 180 -0.06 9.61 12.05
CA PHE A 180 -1.09 8.89 11.32
C PHE A 180 -2.47 9.20 11.89
N ASN A 181 -3.49 9.23 11.04
CA ASN A 181 -4.89 9.27 11.45
C ASN A 181 -5.59 8.00 10.98
N PHE A 182 -5.88 7.09 11.91
CA PHE A 182 -6.45 5.77 11.62
C PHE A 182 -7.80 5.78 10.90
N GLY A 183 -8.58 6.86 11.04
CA GLY A 183 -9.88 7.00 10.36
C GLY A 183 -9.79 7.60 8.96
N ARG A 184 -8.69 8.27 8.60
CA ARG A 184 -8.56 9.05 7.37
C ARG A 184 -7.41 8.60 6.48
N ASP A 185 -6.24 8.42 7.07
CA ASP A 185 -5.03 8.06 6.33
C ASP A 185 -5.09 6.58 5.90
N THR A 186 -4.40 6.29 4.80
CA THR A 186 -4.26 4.93 4.26
C THR A 186 -2.85 4.44 4.52
N LEU A 187 -2.72 3.31 5.22
CA LEU A 187 -1.44 2.67 5.45
C LEU A 187 -0.99 2.03 4.14
N PHE A 188 0.15 2.45 3.61
CA PHE A 188 0.76 1.82 2.43
C PHE A 188 1.97 1.02 2.85
N LEU A 189 1.94 -0.28 2.55
CA LEU A 189 3.01 -1.20 2.87
C LEU A 189 3.77 -1.51 1.59
N ARG A 190 5.01 -1.05 1.40
CA ARG A 190 5.75 -1.39 0.18
C ARG A 190 6.09 -2.89 0.20
N ASP A 191 6.02 -3.56 -0.96
CA ASP A 191 6.72 -4.83 -1.16
C ASP A 191 8.22 -4.48 -0.96
N PRO A 192 8.88 -5.07 0.05
CA PRO A 192 10.29 -4.84 0.25
C PRO A 192 11.02 -5.45 -0.95
N GLU A 193 11.21 -4.67 -2.01
CA GLU A 193 11.87 -5.03 -3.26
C GLU A 193 12.78 -6.24 -3.10
N ILE A 194 12.16 -7.34 -3.48
CA ILE A 194 12.66 -8.68 -3.68
C ILE A 194 13.82 -8.61 -4.69
N THR A 195 14.99 -8.13 -4.27
CA THR A 195 16.25 -8.35 -5.01
C THR A 195 17.48 -8.47 -4.11
N GLN A 196 17.45 -8.12 -2.82
CA GLN A 196 18.63 -8.28 -1.96
C GLN A 196 18.41 -9.05 -0.65
N PHE A 197 17.16 -9.17 -0.15
CA PHE A 197 16.85 -9.91 1.09
C PHE A 197 16.14 -11.24 0.89
N GLN A 198 15.67 -11.53 -0.33
CA GLN A 198 15.36 -12.91 -0.72
C GLN A 198 16.58 -13.85 -0.68
N ARG A 199 17.80 -13.34 -0.45
CA ARG A 199 19.01 -14.15 -0.24
C ARG A 199 19.08 -14.88 1.10
N TYR A 200 18.19 -14.61 2.05
CA TYR A 200 18.07 -15.40 3.28
C TYR A 200 16.98 -16.47 3.22
N LYS A 201 16.39 -16.70 2.04
CA LYS A 201 15.68 -17.95 1.75
C LYS A 201 16.61 -19.15 1.74
N VAL A 202 17.86 -19.04 2.16
CA VAL A 202 18.84 -20.10 2.00
C VAL A 202 19.63 -20.17 3.29
N ASP A 203 19.45 -21.25 4.05
CA ASP A 203 20.34 -21.56 5.16
C ASP A 203 21.79 -21.73 4.67
N ALA A 204 22.74 -21.90 5.59
CA ALA A 204 24.14 -22.20 5.24
C ALA A 204 24.33 -23.45 4.34
N LYS A 205 23.26 -24.22 4.09
CA LYS A 205 23.23 -25.50 3.35
C LYS A 205 22.37 -25.44 2.08
N GLY A 206 21.85 -24.29 1.66
CA GLY A 206 21.10 -24.19 0.39
C GLY A 206 19.57 -24.29 0.49
N ARG A 207 18.98 -24.37 1.69
CA ARG A 207 17.54 -24.72 1.86
C ARG A 207 16.63 -23.51 2.03
N TYR A 208 15.49 -23.57 1.32
CA TYR A 208 14.40 -22.60 1.37
C TYR A 208 13.87 -22.38 2.79
N PHE A 209 14.22 -21.25 3.40
CA PHE A 209 13.43 -20.72 4.51
C PHE A 209 12.19 -20.09 3.92
N ASP A 210 11.08 -20.77 4.11
CA ASP A 210 9.79 -20.15 3.92
C ASP A 210 9.63 -19.14 5.06
N ASP A 211 9.36 -17.91 4.68
CA ASP A 211 9.17 -16.80 5.60
C ASP A 211 7.81 -17.05 6.26
N MET A 212 7.81 -17.69 7.44
CA MET A 212 6.59 -18.40 7.84
C MET A 212 6.08 -18.09 9.27
N LEU A 213 6.92 -17.46 10.10
CA LEU A 213 6.47 -16.37 10.98
C LEU A 213 6.15 -15.07 10.21
N LEU A 214 6.61 -15.07 8.96
CA LEU A 214 6.73 -14.01 7.99
C LEU A 214 5.80 -14.24 6.77
N ALA A 215 4.83 -15.15 6.91
CA ALA A 215 3.77 -15.39 5.93
C ALA A 215 2.74 -14.25 5.91
N LEU A 216 2.94 -13.26 6.79
CA LEU A 216 2.36 -11.95 6.62
C LEU A 216 3.19 -11.21 5.60
N PRO A 217 2.66 -10.91 4.41
CA PRO A 217 3.39 -10.04 3.51
C PRO A 217 3.68 -8.71 4.18
N PHE A 218 4.70 -8.04 3.67
CA PHE A 218 5.05 -6.69 4.09
C PHE A 218 5.44 -6.55 5.57
N ASN A 219 5.93 -7.64 6.19
CA ASN A 219 6.58 -7.61 7.51
C ASN A 219 5.67 -7.07 8.63
N LEU A 220 4.36 -7.35 8.54
CA LEU A 220 3.34 -6.89 9.49
C LEU A 220 3.60 -7.34 10.94
N ALA A 221 4.38 -8.41 11.16
CA ALA A 221 4.75 -8.90 12.49
C ALA A 221 5.67 -7.93 13.29
N GLN A 222 6.21 -6.89 12.66
CA GLN A 222 6.96 -5.84 13.38
C GLN A 222 6.05 -4.77 13.96
N PHE A 223 4.84 -4.62 13.44
CA PHE A 223 3.86 -3.69 13.98
C PHE A 223 3.35 -4.19 15.33
N MET A 224 3.12 -3.26 16.25
CA MET A 224 2.41 -3.58 17.47
C MET A 224 0.92 -3.85 17.16
N PRO A 225 0.30 -4.89 17.77
CA PRO A 225 -1.09 -5.24 17.51
C PRO A 225 -2.09 -4.10 17.72
N VAL A 226 -1.82 -3.20 18.68
CA VAL A 226 -2.68 -2.03 18.96
C VAL A 226 -2.82 -1.12 17.74
N ASP A 227 -1.75 -0.96 16.96
CA ASP A 227 -1.77 -0.14 15.74
C ASP A 227 -2.54 -0.88 14.64
N LEU A 228 -2.28 -2.17 14.44
CA LEU A 228 -2.96 -2.99 13.42
C LEU A 228 -4.48 -3.09 13.65
N LEU A 229 -4.92 -3.20 14.90
CA LEU A 229 -6.34 -3.18 15.27
C LEU A 229 -7.00 -1.82 14.97
N SER A 230 -6.21 -0.75 14.88
CA SER A 230 -6.70 0.61 14.63
C SER A 230 -6.72 0.95 13.14
N VAL A 231 -5.91 0.29 12.30
CA VAL A 231 -5.93 0.50 10.84
C VAL A 231 -7.31 0.20 10.25
N ARG A 232 -7.80 1.12 9.42
CA ARG A 232 -9.06 1.00 8.67
C ARG A 232 -8.85 0.91 7.16
N ARG A 233 -7.75 1.47 6.65
CA ARG A 233 -7.47 1.59 5.23
C ARG A 233 -6.06 1.12 4.95
N LEU A 234 -5.92 0.15 4.05
CA LEU A 234 -4.66 -0.50 3.72
C LEU A 234 -4.49 -0.47 2.21
N ALA A 235 -3.31 -0.07 1.77
CA ALA A 235 -2.87 -0.17 0.39
C ALA A 235 -1.76 -1.23 0.30
N LEU A 236 -1.98 -2.21 -0.55
CA LEU A 236 -1.03 -3.26 -0.87
C LEU A 236 -0.53 -3.06 -2.30
N PRO A 237 0.80 -3.00 -2.50
CA PRO A 237 1.41 -2.88 -3.80
C PRO A 237 1.31 -4.20 -4.53
N PHE A 238 1.24 -4.08 -5.84
CA PHE A 238 0.98 -5.19 -6.69
C PHE A 238 1.75 -4.98 -8.00
N ASP A 239 2.82 -5.76 -8.15
CA ASP A 239 3.90 -5.55 -9.13
C ASP A 239 3.70 -6.33 -10.45
N ARG A 240 2.62 -7.09 -10.62
CA ARG A 240 2.42 -7.92 -11.82
C ARG A 240 1.05 -7.72 -12.40
N ALA A 241 0.91 -6.97 -13.48
CA ALA A 241 -0.37 -6.82 -14.20
C ALA A 241 -1.10 -8.17 -14.50
N LEU A 242 -0.36 -9.29 -14.55
CA LEU A 242 -0.89 -10.66 -14.64
C LEU A 242 -1.79 -11.06 -13.47
N ASP A 243 -1.46 -10.78 -12.21
CA ASP A 243 -2.32 -11.22 -11.10
C ASP A 243 -3.53 -10.26 -10.86
N LEU A 244 -3.68 -9.19 -11.66
CA LEU A 244 -4.97 -8.47 -11.83
C LEU A 244 -5.87 -9.11 -12.90
N MET A 245 -5.33 -9.95 -13.78
CA MET A 245 -6.11 -10.76 -14.72
C MET A 245 -6.69 -12.02 -14.07
N GLU A 246 -6.05 -12.47 -12.99
CA GLU A 246 -6.48 -13.59 -12.17
C GLU A 246 -6.59 -13.12 -10.71
N PRO A 247 -7.66 -12.38 -10.35
CA PRO A 247 -7.91 -11.96 -8.96
C PRO A 247 -7.98 -13.15 -7.99
N ALA A 248 -8.24 -14.35 -8.50
CA ALA A 248 -8.22 -15.62 -7.78
C ALA A 248 -6.82 -16.26 -7.66
N SER A 249 -5.73 -15.60 -8.10
CA SER A 249 -4.40 -16.20 -8.05
C SER A 249 -4.03 -16.57 -6.60
N PRO A 250 -3.55 -17.81 -6.36
CA PRO A 250 -3.23 -18.27 -5.02
C PRO A 250 -2.23 -17.36 -4.29
N GLU A 251 -1.25 -16.81 -5.00
CA GLU A 251 -0.21 -15.94 -4.45
C GLU A 251 -0.78 -14.63 -3.92
N LEU A 252 -1.62 -13.94 -4.72
CA LEU A 252 -2.27 -12.70 -4.31
C LEU A 252 -3.19 -12.92 -3.10
N LEU A 253 -3.98 -14.01 -3.15
CA LEU A 253 -4.89 -14.35 -2.06
C LEU A 253 -4.14 -14.67 -0.77
N ILE A 254 -3.00 -15.38 -0.82
CA ILE A 254 -2.17 -15.63 0.36
C ILE A 254 -1.77 -14.30 1.03
N TYR A 255 -1.35 -13.32 0.22
CA TYR A 255 -0.95 -12.02 0.74
C TYR A 255 -2.10 -11.22 1.34
N ILE A 256 -3.22 -11.12 0.62
CA ILE A 256 -4.39 -10.40 1.10
C ILE A 256 -4.93 -11.06 2.37
N LEU A 257 -5.15 -12.38 2.37
CA LEU A 257 -5.67 -13.11 3.53
C LEU A 257 -4.72 -13.04 4.72
N GLY A 258 -3.41 -13.08 4.49
CA GLY A 258 -2.39 -12.84 5.50
C GLY A 258 -2.63 -11.51 6.22
N ALA A 259 -2.76 -10.41 5.47
CA ALA A 259 -3.01 -9.08 6.02
C ALA A 259 -4.37 -8.95 6.73
N LEU A 260 -5.45 -9.47 6.14
CA LEU A 260 -6.81 -9.34 6.68
C LEU A 260 -6.97 -10.05 8.04
N ARG A 261 -6.33 -11.20 8.20
CA ARG A 261 -6.30 -11.95 9.46
C ARG A 261 -5.52 -11.23 10.58
N VAL A 262 -4.69 -10.23 10.28
CA VAL A 262 -4.01 -9.39 11.29
C VAL A 262 -4.55 -7.98 11.40
N ILE A 263 -5.36 -7.52 10.44
CA ILE A 263 -6.03 -6.21 10.45
C ILE A 263 -7.54 -6.46 10.36
N PRO A 264 -8.18 -6.95 11.44
CA PRO A 264 -9.56 -7.46 11.39
C PRO A 264 -10.61 -6.36 11.16
N HIS A 265 -10.25 -5.10 11.40
CA HIS A 265 -11.14 -3.94 11.29
C HIS A 265 -10.93 -3.15 9.99
N LEU A 266 -10.31 -3.76 8.98
CA LEU A 266 -10.11 -3.12 7.70
C LEU A 266 -11.45 -2.84 7.01
N THR A 267 -11.70 -1.59 6.65
CA THR A 267 -12.91 -1.16 5.93
C THR A 267 -12.65 -1.02 4.44
N THR A 268 -11.40 -0.70 4.06
CA THR A 268 -11.04 -0.49 2.65
C THR A 268 -9.65 -1.05 2.35
N LEU A 269 -9.59 -1.88 1.33
CA LEU A 269 -8.37 -2.45 0.77
C LEU A 269 -8.13 -1.84 -0.60
N PHE A 270 -6.97 -1.20 -0.77
CA PHE A 270 -6.50 -0.67 -2.04
C PHE A 270 -5.45 -1.63 -2.60
N ILE A 271 -5.71 -2.19 -3.78
CA ILE A 271 -4.74 -2.98 -4.53
C ILE A 271 -4.13 -2.03 -5.55
N ALA A 272 -2.86 -1.71 -5.32
CA ALA A 272 -2.20 -0.59 -5.96
C ALA A 272 -1.08 -1.07 -6.88
N ASN A 273 -1.10 -0.68 -8.14
CA ASN A 273 0.11 -0.68 -8.93
C ASN A 273 0.97 0.55 -8.59
N GLY A 274 2.25 0.34 -8.33
CA GLY A 274 3.19 1.39 -7.93
C GLY A 274 3.79 2.11 -9.13
N ILE A 275 3.40 3.38 -9.36
CA ILE A 275 4.10 4.25 -10.32
C ILE A 275 5.02 5.17 -9.52
N PHE A 276 6.23 4.69 -9.25
CA PHE A 276 7.21 5.42 -8.46
C PHE A 276 8.31 6.01 -9.38
N GLY A 277 8.17 7.29 -9.75
CA GLY A 277 9.28 8.04 -10.31
C GLY A 277 10.41 8.28 -9.29
N PHE A 278 11.57 8.77 -9.78
CA PHE A 278 12.67 9.21 -8.90
C PHE A 278 12.15 10.24 -7.88
N GLY A 279 12.35 9.98 -6.59
CA GLY A 279 11.91 10.86 -5.51
C GLY A 279 10.48 10.62 -5.00
N ALA A 280 9.76 9.61 -5.50
CA ALA A 280 8.43 9.24 -4.98
C ALA A 280 8.46 8.80 -3.50
N GLU A 281 9.63 8.43 -2.96
CA GLU A 281 9.76 8.04 -1.56
C GLU A 281 9.59 9.20 -0.56
N THR A 282 9.79 10.44 -1.00
CA THR A 282 9.77 11.63 -0.13
C THR A 282 8.62 12.58 -0.44
N GLN A 283 7.83 12.28 -1.47
CA GLN A 283 6.71 13.10 -1.90
C GLN A 283 5.37 12.57 -1.36
N PRO A 284 4.34 13.43 -1.25
CA PRO A 284 2.97 12.97 -1.09
C PRO A 284 2.62 11.96 -2.18
N LEU A 285 2.04 10.83 -1.76
CA LEU A 285 1.49 9.83 -2.66
C LEU A 285 0.01 10.08 -2.86
N ASP A 286 -0.42 10.00 -4.11
CA ASP A 286 -1.79 10.10 -4.54
C ASP A 286 -2.31 8.75 -5.08
N TRP A 287 -3.61 8.68 -5.31
CA TRP A 287 -4.31 7.52 -5.85
C TRP A 287 -5.13 7.92 -7.08
N ILE A 288 -5.15 7.04 -8.08
CA ILE A 288 -6.11 7.11 -9.19
C ILE A 288 -6.66 5.71 -9.46
N ASP A 289 -7.99 5.58 -9.60
CA ASP A 289 -8.63 4.28 -9.88
C ASP A 289 -8.18 3.75 -11.26
N CYS A 290 -8.16 2.42 -11.39
CA CYS A 290 -7.96 1.77 -12.69
C CYS A 290 -9.16 2.01 -13.61
N ASP A 291 -8.86 2.08 -14.89
CA ASP A 291 -9.76 2.34 -16.00
C ASP A 291 -9.52 1.28 -17.10
N ALA A 292 -10.54 1.00 -17.92
CA ALA A 292 -10.42 0.07 -19.04
C ALA A 292 -9.36 0.48 -20.07
N ALA A 293 -9.05 1.77 -20.19
CA ALA A 293 -7.94 2.24 -21.01
C ALA A 293 -6.60 1.60 -20.62
N ASP A 294 -6.40 1.25 -19.35
CA ASP A 294 -5.14 0.71 -18.84
C ASP A 294 -4.73 -0.63 -19.49
N TYR A 295 -5.69 -1.37 -20.07
CA TYR A 295 -5.43 -2.62 -20.79
C TYR A 295 -4.95 -2.45 -22.22
N HIS A 296 -5.32 -1.33 -22.85
CA HIS A 296 -5.21 -1.17 -24.30
C HIS A 296 -4.11 -0.18 -24.72
N ILE A 297 -3.62 0.64 -23.80
CA ILE A 297 -2.60 1.64 -24.13
C ILE A 297 -1.22 0.96 -24.24
N GLU A 298 -0.74 0.73 -25.46
CA GLU A 298 0.65 0.30 -25.71
C GLU A 298 1.69 1.35 -25.23
N GLU A 299 1.33 2.63 -25.12
CA GLU A 299 2.19 3.66 -24.53
C GLU A 299 2.35 3.54 -23.00
N ILE A 300 1.43 2.89 -22.28
CA ILE A 300 1.67 2.47 -20.90
C ILE A 300 2.72 1.35 -20.90
N ARG A 301 2.75 0.48 -21.92
CA ARG A 301 3.83 -0.52 -22.11
C ARG A 301 5.19 0.14 -22.38
N SER A 302 5.24 1.28 -23.10
CA SER A 302 6.50 1.98 -23.42
C SER A 302 6.99 2.94 -22.31
N ILE A 303 6.09 3.60 -21.57
CA ILE A 303 6.45 4.39 -20.38
C ILE A 303 6.94 3.47 -19.26
N SER A 304 6.42 2.24 -19.21
CA SER A 304 6.94 1.16 -18.36
C SER A 304 8.37 0.70 -18.75
N ALA A 305 8.78 0.87 -20.01
CA ALA A 305 10.13 0.49 -20.43
C ALA A 305 11.23 1.48 -19.96
N CYS A 306 10.88 2.70 -19.54
CA CYS A 306 11.88 3.74 -19.25
C CYS A 306 12.40 3.81 -17.80
N ARG A 307 11.76 3.16 -16.82
CA ARG A 307 12.29 3.01 -15.44
C ARG A 307 11.69 1.77 -14.78
N ASP A 308 12.48 0.71 -14.62
CA ASP A 308 12.26 -0.51 -13.80
C ASP A 308 10.87 -1.19 -13.81
N LEU A 309 9.98 -0.82 -14.73
CA LEU A 309 8.72 -1.51 -15.04
C LEU A 309 8.90 -2.45 -16.25
N SER A 310 10.14 -2.88 -16.51
CA SER A 310 10.52 -3.83 -17.57
C SER A 310 10.03 -5.27 -17.34
N LYS A 311 9.35 -5.53 -16.21
CA LYS A 311 8.73 -6.81 -15.87
C LYS A 311 7.26 -6.94 -16.29
N PHE A 312 6.70 -5.91 -16.92
CA PHE A 312 5.28 -5.83 -17.28
C PHE A 312 5.07 -6.17 -18.76
N ILE A 313 5.05 -7.47 -19.08
CA ILE A 313 4.58 -7.98 -20.37
C ILE A 313 3.20 -8.60 -20.16
N ILE A 314 2.18 -8.07 -20.84
CA ILE A 314 0.81 -8.58 -20.82
C ILE A 314 0.70 -9.71 -21.84
N GLY A 315 0.15 -10.85 -21.39
CA GLY A 315 -0.30 -11.93 -22.26
C GLY A 315 -1.52 -11.51 -23.08
N SER A 316 -1.45 -11.77 -24.37
CA SER A 316 -2.44 -11.45 -25.38
C SER A 316 -3.71 -12.30 -25.23
N ASN A 317 -4.80 -11.69 -24.75
CA ASN A 317 -6.16 -12.05 -25.15
C ASN A 317 -7.00 -10.75 -25.26
N PRO A 318 -7.55 -10.44 -26.44
CA PRO A 318 -8.30 -9.21 -26.65
C PRO A 318 -9.69 -9.36 -26.04
N ILE A 319 -9.93 -8.74 -24.88
CA ILE A 319 -11.29 -8.39 -24.46
C ILE A 319 -11.72 -7.19 -25.31
N GLU A 320 -12.93 -7.23 -25.89
CA GLU A 320 -13.43 -6.13 -26.71
C GLU A 320 -13.67 -4.86 -25.86
N PRO A 321 -13.05 -3.72 -26.22
CA PRO A 321 -13.01 -2.49 -25.40
C PRO A 321 -14.37 -1.86 -25.13
N HIS A 322 -15.39 -2.15 -25.96
CA HIS A 322 -16.69 -1.51 -25.89
C HIS A 322 -17.59 -2.04 -24.77
N THR A 323 -17.28 -3.22 -24.21
CA THR A 323 -18.10 -3.87 -23.18
C THR A 323 -17.82 -3.36 -21.77
N ILE A 324 -16.67 -2.71 -21.54
CA ILE A 324 -16.19 -2.33 -20.21
C ILE A 324 -15.83 -0.83 -20.19
N ARG A 325 -16.73 0.05 -20.65
CA ARG A 325 -16.39 1.48 -20.81
C ARG A 325 -16.40 2.30 -19.50
N GLY A 326 -16.62 1.71 -18.31
CA GLY A 326 -16.68 2.52 -17.09
C GLY A 326 -16.71 1.83 -15.72
N SER A 327 -16.69 0.49 -15.63
CA SER A 327 -16.82 -0.21 -14.34
C SER A 327 -15.70 -1.19 -14.03
N PHE A 328 -14.56 -1.15 -14.73
CA PHE A 328 -13.53 -2.20 -14.59
C PHE A 328 -12.99 -2.33 -13.16
N SER A 329 -12.53 -1.24 -12.56
CA SER A 329 -12.04 -1.24 -11.17
C SER A 329 -13.11 -1.67 -10.17
N THR A 330 -14.38 -1.40 -10.49
CA THR A 330 -15.53 -1.82 -9.68
C THR A 330 -15.76 -3.32 -9.84
N TRP A 331 -15.72 -3.85 -11.07
CA TRP A 331 -15.89 -5.27 -11.37
C TRP A 331 -14.82 -6.14 -10.71
N VAL A 332 -13.53 -5.80 -10.88
CA VAL A 332 -12.43 -6.54 -10.21
C VAL A 332 -12.55 -6.43 -8.69
N GLY A 333 -12.95 -5.25 -8.19
CA GLY A 333 -13.19 -5.04 -6.77
C GLY A 333 -14.33 -5.91 -6.21
N ASP A 334 -15.43 -6.04 -6.95
CA ASP A 334 -16.58 -6.86 -6.58
C ASP A 334 -16.26 -8.36 -6.64
N GLU A 335 -15.56 -8.83 -7.67
CA GLU A 335 -15.11 -10.23 -7.79
C GLU A 335 -14.17 -10.61 -6.63
N LEU A 336 -13.17 -9.78 -6.33
CA LEU A 336 -12.30 -10.01 -5.17
C LEU A 336 -13.07 -10.01 -3.86
N LYS A 337 -14.07 -9.13 -3.72
CA LYS A 337 -14.89 -9.08 -2.51
C LYS A 337 -15.68 -10.38 -2.31
N GLU A 338 -16.20 -10.98 -3.38
CA GLU A 338 -16.86 -12.30 -3.33
C GLU A 338 -15.88 -13.39 -2.90
N ILE A 339 -14.70 -13.46 -3.51
CA ILE A 339 -13.65 -14.43 -3.14
C ILE A 339 -13.24 -14.28 -1.67
N LEU A 340 -13.07 -13.04 -1.20
CA LEU A 340 -12.72 -12.75 0.19
C LEU A 340 -13.86 -13.12 1.17
N GLN A 341 -15.12 -12.99 0.76
CA GLN A 341 -16.25 -13.44 1.55
C GLN A 341 -16.23 -14.97 1.75
N GLU A 342 -15.98 -15.73 0.69
CA GLU A 342 -15.85 -17.19 0.77
C GLU A 342 -14.69 -17.62 1.67
N ALA A 343 -13.53 -17.00 1.50
CA ALA A 343 -12.35 -17.28 2.32
C ALA A 343 -12.57 -16.94 3.81
N ARG A 344 -13.29 -15.84 4.11
CA ARG A 344 -13.67 -15.50 5.48
C ARG A 344 -14.57 -16.59 6.07
N ASP A 345 -15.57 -17.04 5.32
CA ASP A 345 -16.51 -18.05 5.80
C ASP A 345 -15.81 -19.39 6.05
N GLU A 346 -14.79 -19.73 5.26
CA GLU A 346 -13.91 -20.86 5.52
C GLU A 346 -13.07 -20.68 6.80
N ASP A 347 -12.46 -19.51 6.99
CA ASP A 347 -11.70 -19.17 8.21
C ASP A 347 -12.57 -19.22 9.47
N LEU A 348 -13.83 -18.79 9.37
CA LEU A 348 -14.83 -18.87 10.44
C LEU A 348 -15.13 -20.33 10.79
N ARG A 349 -15.33 -21.20 9.80
CA ARG A 349 -15.50 -22.65 10.02
C ARG A 349 -14.27 -23.26 10.69
N LYS A 350 -13.07 -22.82 10.33
CA LYS A 350 -11.79 -23.29 10.88
C LYS A 350 -11.41 -22.61 12.20
N SER A 351 -12.20 -21.67 12.72
CA SER A 351 -11.94 -20.93 13.96
C SER A 351 -10.58 -20.21 13.98
N VAL A 352 -10.08 -19.75 12.81
CA VAL A 352 -8.73 -19.17 12.67
C VAL A 352 -8.68 -17.76 13.24
N ARG A 353 -9.59 -16.88 12.79
CA ARG A 353 -9.85 -15.53 13.34
C ARG A 353 -11.04 -14.89 12.63
N ILE A 354 -11.78 -14.03 13.33
CA ILE A 354 -12.83 -13.21 12.70
C ILE A 354 -12.19 -11.95 12.11
N TRP A 355 -12.44 -11.69 10.83
CA TRP A 355 -12.06 -10.48 10.12
C TRP A 355 -13.21 -10.01 9.22
N GLY A 356 -13.33 -8.69 9.01
CA GLY A 356 -14.36 -8.11 8.14
C GLY A 356 -13.93 -8.09 6.67
N VAL A 357 -14.88 -8.30 5.74
CA VAL A 357 -14.59 -8.18 4.29
C VAL A 357 -14.56 -6.70 3.92
N PRO A 358 -13.39 -6.16 3.49
CA PRO A 358 -13.26 -4.75 3.16
C PRO A 358 -13.91 -4.43 1.81
N ASN A 359 -14.18 -3.15 1.56
CA ASN A 359 -14.38 -2.68 0.19
C ASN A 359 -13.04 -2.72 -0.55
N VAL A 360 -13.00 -3.35 -1.73
CA VAL A 360 -11.78 -3.48 -2.52
C VAL A 360 -11.76 -2.43 -3.62
N LYS A 361 -10.63 -1.74 -3.77
CA LYS A 361 -10.39 -0.76 -4.83
C LYS A 361 -9.10 -1.09 -5.56
N VAL A 362 -9.12 -0.98 -6.88
CA VAL A 362 -7.96 -1.27 -7.73
C VAL A 362 -7.56 -0.02 -8.49
N GLY A 363 -6.26 0.29 -8.49
CA GLY A 363 -5.77 1.57 -9.00
C GLY A 363 -4.25 1.70 -8.93
N TYR A 364 -3.79 2.92 -9.12
CA TYR A 364 -2.38 3.29 -9.11
C TYR A 364 -2.07 4.19 -7.93
N ILE A 365 -0.94 3.93 -7.27
CA ILE A 365 -0.35 4.81 -6.26
C ILE A 365 0.95 5.38 -6.82
N GLY A 366 1.11 6.69 -6.72
CA GLY A 366 2.31 7.35 -7.21
C GLY A 366 2.37 8.82 -6.84
N ALA A 367 3.44 9.49 -7.24
CA ALA A 367 3.55 10.93 -7.08
C ALA A 367 2.53 11.65 -7.96
N SER A 368 2.01 12.81 -7.52
CA SER A 368 0.97 13.56 -8.25
C SER A 368 1.35 13.91 -9.70
N ARG A 369 2.65 14.08 -9.98
CA ARG A 369 3.16 14.38 -11.32
C ARG A 369 3.00 13.17 -12.25
N ASP A 370 3.33 11.98 -11.73
CA ASP A 370 3.31 10.74 -12.51
C ASP A 370 1.87 10.31 -12.78
N LEU A 371 0.98 10.43 -11.78
CA LEU A 371 -0.46 10.15 -11.96
C LEU A 371 -1.15 11.15 -12.89
N ARG A 372 -0.74 12.42 -12.89
CA ARG A 372 -1.22 13.41 -13.88
C ARG A 372 -0.84 13.02 -15.30
N ARG A 373 0.40 12.55 -15.50
CA ARG A 373 0.84 12.06 -16.81
C ARG A 373 0.00 10.86 -17.27
N LEU A 374 -0.24 9.89 -16.38
CA LEU A 374 -1.12 8.75 -16.66
C LEU A 374 -2.52 9.23 -17.08
N SER A 375 -3.07 10.21 -16.37
CA SER A 375 -4.39 10.78 -16.67
C SER A 375 -4.45 11.40 -18.07
N CYS A 376 -3.41 12.15 -18.49
CA CYS A 376 -3.33 12.72 -19.84
C CYS A 376 -3.32 11.63 -20.92
N ILE A 377 -2.53 10.57 -20.72
CA ILE A 377 -2.43 9.46 -21.68
C ILE A 377 -3.77 8.74 -21.82
N ARG A 378 -4.46 8.48 -20.70
CA ARG A 378 -5.82 7.91 -20.71
C ARG A 378 -6.80 8.79 -21.48
N GLN A 379 -6.74 10.11 -21.25
CA GLN A 379 -7.60 11.05 -21.95
C GLN A 379 -7.36 11.04 -23.46
N GLU A 380 -6.10 11.04 -23.91
CA GLU A 380 -5.76 10.94 -25.33
C GLU A 380 -6.25 9.63 -25.96
N TYR A 381 -6.15 8.51 -25.24
CA TYR A 381 -6.65 7.21 -25.70
C TYR A 381 -8.17 7.24 -25.92
N TRP A 382 -8.93 7.72 -24.94
CA TRP A 382 -10.39 7.81 -25.05
C TRP A 382 -10.81 8.76 -26.17
N GLN A 383 -10.15 9.91 -26.32
CA GLN A 383 -10.40 10.82 -27.42
C GLN A 383 -10.16 10.18 -28.80
N LYS A 384 -9.11 9.37 -28.95
CA LYS A 384 -8.83 8.64 -30.21
C LYS A 384 -9.93 7.62 -30.51
N LEU A 385 -10.48 6.94 -29.52
CA LEU A 385 -11.60 6.01 -29.68
C LEU A 385 -12.90 6.71 -30.05
N ASP A 386 -13.25 7.78 -29.34
CA ASP A 386 -14.45 8.56 -29.64
C ASP A 386 -14.40 9.11 -31.07
N ASN A 387 -13.22 9.56 -31.53
CA ASN A 387 -13.03 10.03 -32.91
C ASN A 387 -13.16 8.90 -33.95
N LYS A 388 -12.79 7.66 -33.62
CA LYS A 388 -13.02 6.50 -34.50
C LYS A 388 -14.49 6.12 -34.57
N ASP A 389 -15.19 6.09 -33.42
CA ASP A 389 -16.63 5.82 -33.36
C ASP A 389 -17.42 6.86 -34.16
N VAL A 390 -17.04 8.14 -34.07
CA VAL A 390 -17.66 9.23 -34.87
C VAL A 390 -17.30 9.10 -36.35
N GLY A 391 -16.06 8.71 -36.69
CA GLY A 391 -15.64 8.46 -38.06
C GLY A 391 -16.41 7.33 -38.73
N GLU A 392 -16.60 6.20 -38.04
CA GLU A 392 -17.35 5.02 -38.50
C GLU A 392 -18.86 5.30 -38.58
N ARG A 393 -19.44 6.02 -37.61
CA ARG A 393 -20.84 6.48 -37.71
C ARG A 393 -21.05 7.47 -38.85
N SER A 394 -20.10 8.39 -39.08
CA SER A 394 -20.21 9.35 -40.19
C SER A 394 -20.08 8.70 -41.57
N SER A 395 -19.38 7.57 -41.68
CA SER A 395 -19.23 6.82 -42.92
C SER A 395 -20.44 5.89 -43.16
N ALA A 396 -20.95 5.23 -42.12
CA ALA A 396 -22.21 4.48 -42.19
C ALA A 396 -23.43 5.37 -42.45
N GLU A 397 -23.49 6.57 -41.85
CA GLU A 397 -24.53 7.57 -42.13
C GLU A 397 -24.33 8.23 -43.51
N LYS A 398 -23.09 8.36 -44.02
CA LYS A 398 -22.86 8.76 -45.42
C LYS A 398 -23.28 7.68 -46.41
N GLU A 399 -23.08 6.40 -46.10
CA GLU A 399 -23.52 5.30 -46.96
C GLU A 399 -25.04 5.10 -46.91
N GLN A 400 -25.69 5.31 -45.76
CA GLN A 400 -27.16 5.34 -45.66
C GLN A 400 -27.77 6.61 -46.26
N SER A 401 -27.11 7.76 -46.16
CA SER A 401 -27.50 8.99 -46.84
C SER A 401 -27.38 8.84 -48.37
N MET A 402 -26.30 8.23 -48.87
CA MET A 402 -26.11 7.96 -50.31
C MET A 402 -27.04 6.88 -50.89
N CYS A 403 -27.61 5.99 -50.09
CA CYS A 403 -28.61 5.02 -50.56
C CYS A 403 -30.06 5.57 -50.59
N SER A 404 -30.33 6.74 -50.01
CA SER A 404 -31.70 7.29 -49.92
C SER A 404 -32.00 8.44 -50.90
N THR A 405 -31.02 8.91 -51.69
CA THR A 405 -31.17 10.11 -52.53
C THR A 405 -31.23 9.87 -54.05
N TYR A 406 -31.27 8.63 -54.53
CA TYR A 406 -31.50 8.34 -55.96
C TYR A 406 -32.92 7.83 -56.22
N SER A 407 -33.88 8.74 -56.19
CA SER A 407 -35.13 8.64 -56.95
C SER A 407 -35.73 10.04 -57.12
N GLU A 408 -35.73 10.50 -58.37
CA GLU A 408 -36.51 11.62 -58.92
C GLU A 408 -36.10 13.03 -58.41
N SER A 409 -35.96 14.08 -59.20
CA SER A 409 -36.10 14.36 -60.63
C SER A 409 -35.61 15.81 -60.83
N GLU A 410 -35.22 16.14 -62.05
CA GLU A 410 -34.70 17.41 -62.55
C GLU A 410 -35.56 18.65 -62.21
N GLU A 411 -34.93 19.78 -61.85
CA GLU A 411 -34.91 21.02 -62.64
C GLU A 411 -34.11 22.16 -61.96
N PRO A 412 -33.55 23.14 -62.72
CA PRO A 412 -32.61 24.14 -62.21
C PRO A 412 -33.23 25.55 -62.08
N ALA A 413 -32.80 26.34 -61.09
CA ALA A 413 -32.88 27.80 -61.17
C ALA A 413 -31.96 28.54 -60.17
N ASN A 414 -31.11 29.38 -60.77
CA ASN A 414 -30.77 30.77 -60.41
C ASN A 414 -30.03 31.14 -59.10
N PHE A 415 -28.81 31.63 -59.34
CA PHE A 415 -28.22 32.94 -58.95
C PHE A 415 -28.26 33.46 -57.50
N SER A 416 -27.10 34.02 -57.12
CA SER A 416 -26.84 35.20 -56.26
C SER A 416 -25.95 34.84 -55.05
N SER A 417 -24.63 35.03 -55.14
CA SER A 417 -23.88 36.26 -54.82
C SER A 417 -23.92 36.67 -53.35
N GLY A 418 -22.77 36.68 -52.70
CA GLY A 418 -22.58 37.31 -51.40
C GLY A 418 -21.26 36.91 -50.79
N SER A 419 -20.21 37.63 -51.16
CA SER A 419 -18.99 37.74 -50.37
C SER A 419 -19.34 38.20 -48.95
N ASP A 420 -18.51 37.86 -47.97
CA ASP A 420 -17.77 38.88 -47.23
C ASP A 420 -16.71 38.26 -46.32
N TYR A 421 -15.47 38.62 -46.64
CA TYR A 421 -14.30 38.63 -45.76
C TYR A 421 -14.57 39.57 -44.58
N TRP A 422 -14.25 39.21 -43.34
CA TRP A 422 -13.64 40.14 -42.37
C TRP A 422 -12.80 39.38 -41.34
N SER A 423 -11.59 39.90 -41.16
CA SER A 423 -10.46 39.36 -40.41
C SER A 423 -10.53 39.65 -38.90
N ASP A 424 -9.64 38.95 -38.21
CA ASP A 424 -9.23 39.05 -36.82
C ASP A 424 -9.03 40.48 -36.27
N GLU A 425 -9.32 40.68 -34.98
CA GLU A 425 -8.43 41.38 -34.04
C GLU A 425 -8.89 41.20 -32.58
N TRP A 426 -7.98 40.72 -31.73
CA TRP A 426 -8.10 40.65 -30.26
C TRP A 426 -7.33 41.82 -29.64
N PRO A 427 -7.87 42.53 -28.63
CA PRO A 427 -7.10 43.53 -27.91
C PRO A 427 -6.34 42.92 -26.72
N VAL A 428 -5.08 43.35 -26.62
CA VAL A 428 -4.15 43.12 -25.51
C VAL A 428 -4.18 44.34 -24.59
N ASN A 429 -4.21 44.04 -23.28
CA ASN A 429 -3.86 44.87 -22.10
C ASN A 429 -4.82 45.93 -21.56
N GLY A 430 -5.13 45.73 -20.27
CA GLY A 430 -5.35 46.73 -19.23
C GLY A 430 -4.77 46.20 -17.93
#